data_AF-A0A7X0ED09-F1
#
_entry.id   AF-A0A7X0ED09-F1
#
_cell.length_a   1.000
_cell.length_b   1.000
_cell.length_c   1.000
_cell.angle_alpha   90.00
_cell.angle_beta   90.00
_cell.angle_gamma   90.00
#
_symmetry.space_group_name_H-M   'P 1'
#
loop_
_entity.id
_entity.type
_entity.pdbx_description
1 polymer ?
#
loop_
_entity_poly.entity_id
_entity_poly.type
_entity_poly.pdbx_seq_one_letter_code
_entity_poly.pdbx_strand_id
1 'polypeptide(L)'
;MTRATHPGIVPPWVALGPASSVASHGDYLTGRAPDEGGAVIPVVVQNFQGVLKAFRNVCSHRYALIHDQPCGRGLLRCAYHGWVYDAAGVPIGIPFDDSDFHLDGAARQRLALTPVGLALAGGQVWVNADADAIFAGDA
;
A
#
# COMPACT_ATOMS: atom_id res chain seq x y z
N MET A 1 0.06 -16.67 -12.42
CA MET A 1 0.61 -17.67 -11.48
C MET A 1 -0.25 -17.61 -10.24
N THR A 2 -1.06 -18.62 -9.98
CA THR A 2 -1.84 -18.74 -8.74
C THR A 2 -0.85 -18.87 -7.58
N ARG A 3 -0.85 -17.90 -6.65
CA ARG A 3 -0.09 -18.03 -5.39
C ARG A 3 -0.54 -19.35 -4.75
N ALA A 4 0.40 -20.27 -4.54
CA ALA A 4 0.13 -21.47 -3.80
C ALA A 4 -0.28 -21.05 -2.38
N THR A 5 -1.53 -21.29 -2.01
CA THR A 5 -1.97 -21.20 -0.63
C THR A 5 -1.28 -22.32 0.12
N HIS A 6 -0.15 -22.01 0.77
CA HIS A 6 0.29 -22.84 1.90
C HIS A 6 -0.89 -22.89 2.89
N PRO A 7 -1.08 -23.98 3.67
CA PRO A 7 -1.93 -23.91 4.86
C PRO A 7 -1.18 -23.06 5.89
N GLY A 8 -1.07 -21.77 5.58
CA GLY A 8 -0.25 -20.77 6.22
C GLY A 8 -1.07 -19.96 7.19
N ILE A 9 -0.40 -19.45 8.21
CA ILE A 9 -1.00 -18.56 9.19
C ILE A 9 -1.51 -17.33 8.43
N VAL A 10 -2.81 -17.09 8.44
CA VAL A 10 -3.37 -15.84 7.93
C VAL A 10 -2.83 -14.72 8.82
N PRO A 11 -2.15 -13.70 8.26
CA PRO A 11 -1.67 -12.61 9.06
C PRO A 11 -2.85 -11.93 9.78
N PRO A 12 -2.68 -11.42 11.01
CA PRO A 12 -3.76 -10.73 11.70
C PRO A 12 -4.12 -9.42 11.00
N TRP A 13 -5.39 -9.04 11.13
CA TRP A 13 -5.84 -7.70 10.81
C TRP A 13 -5.37 -6.71 11.88
N VAL A 14 -4.85 -5.56 11.47
CA VAL A 14 -4.37 -4.49 12.35
C VAL A 14 -5.15 -3.22 12.09
N ALA A 15 -5.70 -2.61 13.14
CA ALA A 15 -6.29 -1.28 13.05
C ALA A 15 -5.19 -0.22 12.91
N LEU A 16 -5.27 0.61 11.86
CA LEU A 16 -4.33 1.71 11.64
C LEU A 16 -4.79 3.03 12.26
N GLY A 17 -6.10 3.22 12.40
CA GLY A 17 -6.69 4.45 12.92
C GLY A 17 -8.05 4.76 12.30
N PRO A 18 -8.64 5.91 12.66
CA PRO A 18 -10.02 6.21 12.30
C PRO A 18 -10.17 6.45 10.79
N ALA A 19 -11.28 5.97 10.23
CA ALA A 19 -11.62 6.14 8.81
C ALA A 19 -11.70 7.62 8.38
N SER A 20 -12.01 8.52 9.33
CA SER A 20 -12.01 9.96 9.09
C SER A 20 -10.65 10.52 8.69
N SER A 21 -9.54 9.86 9.06
CA SER A 21 -8.18 10.29 8.68
C SER A 21 -7.86 10.06 7.20
N VAL A 22 -8.70 9.32 6.47
CA VAL A 22 -8.57 9.07 5.02
C VAL A 22 -9.81 9.49 4.24
N ALA A 23 -10.54 10.49 4.75
CA ALA A 23 -11.83 10.91 4.19
C ALA A 23 -11.72 11.66 2.86
N SER A 24 -10.64 12.42 2.64
CA SER A 24 -10.47 13.27 1.45
C SER A 24 -9.40 12.72 0.51
N HIS A 25 -9.46 13.11 -0.75
CA HIS A 25 -8.43 12.74 -1.72
C HIS A 25 -7.02 13.15 -1.24
N GLY A 26 -6.09 12.20 -1.37
CA GLY A 26 -4.69 12.36 -0.99
C GLY A 26 -4.43 12.10 0.48
N ASP A 27 -5.46 12.04 1.33
CA ASP A 27 -5.29 11.67 2.72
C ASP A 27 -4.73 10.24 2.82
N TYR A 28 -3.79 10.04 3.73
CA TYR A 28 -3.17 8.75 3.98
C TYR A 28 -2.98 8.48 5.48
N LEU A 29 -2.95 7.19 5.80
CA LEU A 29 -2.49 6.63 7.06
C LEU A 29 -1.34 5.66 6.78
N THR A 30 -0.29 5.72 7.59
CA THR A 30 0.77 4.69 7.59
C THR A 30 0.74 3.90 8.89
N GLY A 31 1.28 2.70 8.83
CA GLY A 31 1.42 1.86 10.01
C GLY A 31 2.25 0.63 9.73
N ARG A 32 2.05 -0.40 10.55
CA ARG A 32 2.79 -1.66 10.47
C ARG A 32 1.84 -2.84 10.62
N ALA A 33 2.07 -3.89 9.84
CA ALA A 33 1.33 -5.14 9.93
C ALA A 33 2.32 -6.32 9.89
N PRO A 34 2.12 -7.39 10.69
CA PRO A 34 2.88 -8.62 10.53
C PRO A 34 2.48 -9.32 9.21
N ASP A 35 3.44 -9.94 8.55
CA ASP A 35 3.22 -10.83 7.41
C ASP A 35 3.07 -12.31 7.83
N GLU A 36 2.90 -13.21 6.86
CA GLU A 36 2.75 -14.65 7.09
C GLU A 36 3.93 -15.27 7.84
N GLY A 37 5.14 -14.69 7.70
CA GLY A 37 6.35 -15.10 8.40
C GLY A 37 6.53 -14.43 9.77
N GLY A 38 5.58 -13.60 10.21
CA GLY A 38 5.64 -12.82 11.44
C GLY A 38 6.53 -11.57 11.36
N ALA A 39 7.09 -11.24 10.19
CA ALA A 39 7.88 -10.04 10.02
C ALA A 39 6.95 -8.82 9.95
N VAL A 40 7.29 -7.76 10.68
CA VAL A 40 6.47 -6.55 10.75
C VAL A 40 6.84 -5.61 9.60
N ILE A 41 5.95 -5.49 8.62
CA ILE A 41 6.15 -4.68 7.40
C ILE A 41 5.46 -3.31 7.50
N PRO A 42 6.03 -2.25 6.90
CA PRO A 42 5.38 -0.95 6.81
C PRO A 42 4.28 -0.97 5.75
N VAL A 43 3.16 -0.34 6.05
CA VAL A 43 1.95 -0.29 5.21
C VAL A 43 1.41 1.12 5.12
N VAL A 44 0.67 1.39 4.04
CA VAL A 44 -0.01 2.66 3.80
C VAL A 44 -1.41 2.40 3.28
N VAL A 45 -2.39 3.15 3.78
CA VAL A 45 -3.71 3.30 3.19
C VAL A 45 -3.85 4.73 2.69
N GLN A 46 -4.26 4.90 1.44
CA GLN A 46 -4.41 6.22 0.83
C GLN A 46 -5.70 6.34 0.03
N ASN A 47 -6.27 7.54 0.06
CA ASN A 47 -7.47 7.88 -0.68
C ASN A 47 -7.15 8.43 -2.08
N PHE A 48 -7.65 7.72 -3.10
CA PHE A 48 -7.62 8.11 -4.50
C PHE A 48 -9.02 8.51 -4.95
N GLN A 49 -9.39 9.78 -4.74
CA GLN A 49 -10.67 10.36 -5.18
C GLN A 49 -11.90 9.58 -4.66
N GLY A 50 -11.89 9.27 -3.36
CA GLY A 50 -12.93 8.50 -2.68
C GLY A 50 -12.69 6.99 -2.68
N VAL A 51 -11.74 6.49 -3.47
CA VAL A 51 -11.37 5.07 -3.48
C VAL A 51 -10.16 4.85 -2.58
N LEU A 52 -10.35 4.14 -1.47
CA LEU A 52 -9.23 3.75 -0.61
C LEU A 52 -8.45 2.59 -1.22
N LYS A 53 -7.14 2.68 -1.15
CA LYS A 53 -6.20 1.64 -1.58
C LYS A 53 -5.15 1.43 -0.49
N ALA A 54 -4.69 0.20 -0.34
CA ALA A 54 -3.69 -0.17 0.65
C ALA A 54 -2.52 -0.91 0.00
N PHE A 55 -1.29 -0.54 0.39
CA PHE A 55 -0.06 -1.13 -0.12
C PHE A 55 0.97 -1.32 0.99
N ARG A 56 1.99 -2.14 0.70
CA ARG A 56 3.28 -2.02 1.40
C ARG A 56 3.82 -0.62 1.16
N ASN A 57 4.19 0.08 2.22
CA ASN A 57 4.73 1.44 2.16
C ASN A 57 6.23 1.41 1.83
N VAL A 58 6.58 0.79 0.69
CA VAL A 58 7.95 0.53 0.27
C VAL A 58 8.04 0.75 -1.24
N CYS A 59 8.90 1.68 -1.65
CA CYS A 59 9.15 2.00 -3.04
C CYS A 59 9.78 0.80 -3.77
N SER A 60 9.23 0.43 -4.95
CA SER A 60 9.73 -0.70 -5.74
C SER A 60 11.09 -0.47 -6.39
N HIS A 61 11.58 0.79 -6.43
CA HIS A 61 12.88 1.12 -6.99
C HIS A 61 14.05 0.71 -6.07
N ARG A 62 14.10 1.25 -4.83
CA ARG A 62 15.21 1.04 -3.87
C ARG A 62 14.75 0.87 -2.43
N TYR A 63 13.50 0.43 -2.24
CA TYR A 63 12.93 0.01 -0.96
C TYR A 63 12.89 1.09 0.14
N ALA A 64 13.02 2.37 -0.23
CA ALA A 64 12.75 3.48 0.69
C ALA A 64 11.27 3.54 1.06
N LEU A 65 10.95 4.07 2.24
CA LEU A 65 9.57 4.40 2.60
C LEU A 65 9.00 5.43 1.62
N ILE A 66 7.70 5.31 1.31
CA ILE A 66 7.01 6.27 0.45
C ILE A 66 6.54 7.45 1.30
N HIS A 67 5.79 7.15 2.36
CA HIS A 67 5.43 8.12 3.41
C HIS A 67 6.14 7.76 4.72
N ASP A 68 6.75 8.74 5.39
CA ASP A 68 7.44 8.56 6.67
C ASP A 68 6.65 9.08 7.88
N GLN A 69 5.59 9.87 7.63
CA GLN A 69 4.67 10.36 8.67
C GLN A 69 3.53 9.37 8.93
N PRO A 70 2.99 9.31 10.15
CA PRO A 70 1.86 8.45 10.51
C PRO A 70 0.59 8.77 9.72
N CYS A 71 0.40 10.03 9.33
CA CYS A 71 -0.70 10.49 8.51
C CYS A 71 -0.30 11.76 7.76
N GLY A 72 -1.12 12.14 6.77
CA GLY A 72 -0.95 13.37 6.02
C GLY A 72 -1.81 13.40 4.77
N ARG A 73 -1.52 14.35 3.88
CA ARG A 73 -2.17 14.50 2.58
C ARG A 73 -1.12 14.69 1.50
N GLY A 74 -1.20 13.90 0.43
CA GLY A 74 -0.28 14.04 -0.70
C GLY A 74 -0.42 12.92 -1.73
N LEU A 75 0.58 12.80 -2.59
CA LEU A 75 0.72 11.69 -3.54
C LEU A 75 1.43 10.51 -2.87
N LEU A 76 1.27 9.29 -3.39
CA LEU A 76 2.21 8.20 -3.15
C LEU A 76 3.53 8.50 -3.87
N ARG A 77 4.31 9.45 -3.33
CA ARG A 77 5.58 9.89 -3.90
C ARG A 77 6.72 9.50 -2.98
N CYS A 78 7.63 8.67 -3.47
CA CYS A 78 8.82 8.28 -2.72
C CYS A 78 9.76 9.48 -2.55
N ALA A 79 10.12 9.80 -1.29
CA ALA A 79 11.01 10.91 -0.97
C ALA A 79 12.45 10.71 -1.49
N TYR A 80 12.86 9.48 -1.82
CA TYR A 80 14.24 9.21 -2.24
C TYR A 80 14.53 9.73 -3.66
N HIS A 81 13.79 9.25 -4.66
CA HIS A 81 14.00 9.61 -6.07
C HIS A 81 12.72 10.12 -6.75
N GLY A 82 11.68 10.45 -5.98
CA GLY A 82 10.48 11.09 -6.51
C GLY A 82 9.54 10.19 -7.31
N TRP A 83 9.70 8.86 -7.29
CA TRP A 83 8.77 7.94 -7.96
C TRP A 83 7.35 8.11 -7.42
N VAL A 84 6.40 8.36 -8.32
CA VAL A 84 4.97 8.54 -8.02
C VAL A 84 4.17 7.35 -8.51
N TYR A 85 3.30 6.82 -7.65
CA TYR A 85 2.44 5.68 -7.93
C TYR A 85 0.97 6.08 -8.03
N ASP A 86 0.21 5.39 -8.87
CA ASP A 86 -1.23 5.58 -9.04
C ASP A 86 -2.07 4.72 -8.08
N ALA A 87 -3.40 4.71 -8.27
CA ALA A 87 -4.35 3.94 -7.47
C ALA A 87 -4.26 2.41 -7.70
N ALA A 88 -3.58 1.96 -8.76
CA ALA A 88 -3.24 0.55 -8.98
C ALA A 88 -1.85 0.21 -8.39
N GLY A 89 -1.17 1.19 -7.78
CA GLY A 89 0.19 1.06 -7.28
C GLY A 89 1.24 1.06 -8.39
N VAL A 90 0.88 1.37 -9.64
CA VAL A 90 1.81 1.36 -10.77
C VAL A 90 2.60 2.67 -10.77
N PRO A 91 3.93 2.65 -10.99
CA PRO A 91 4.69 3.88 -11.11
C PRO A 91 4.31 4.62 -12.40
N ILE A 92 3.77 5.83 -12.25
CA ILE A 92 3.33 6.70 -13.34
C ILE A 92 4.19 7.96 -13.49
N GLY A 93 4.87 8.37 -12.42
CA GLY A 93 5.79 9.52 -12.42
C GLY A 93 7.18 9.07 -12.01
N ILE A 94 8.00 8.66 -12.99
CA ILE A 94 9.40 8.29 -12.79
C ILE A 94 10.24 9.43 -13.36
N PRO A 95 11.01 10.17 -12.54
CA PRO A 95 11.92 11.17 -13.06
C PRO A 95 12.93 10.54 -14.03
N PHE A 96 13.12 11.17 -15.20
CA PHE A 96 14.03 10.74 -16.27
C PHE A 96 13.69 9.40 -16.96
N ASP A 97 12.46 8.88 -16.81
CA ASP A 97 12.04 7.60 -17.41
C ASP A 97 12.25 7.53 -18.93
N ASP A 98 11.83 8.58 -19.65
CA ASP A 98 11.86 8.63 -21.11
C ASP A 98 13.29 8.63 -21.68
N SER A 99 14.31 8.98 -20.88
CA SER A 99 15.71 8.99 -21.31
C SER A 99 16.56 7.86 -20.75
N ASP A 100 16.25 7.35 -19.56
CA ASP A 100 17.18 6.51 -18.79
C ASP A 100 16.67 5.09 -18.53
N PHE A 101 15.35 4.89 -18.45
CA PHE A 101 14.76 3.61 -18.02
C PHE A 101 13.94 2.90 -19.11
N HIS A 102 13.33 3.65 -20.04
CA HIS A 102 12.54 3.13 -21.17
C HIS A 102 11.54 2.03 -20.77
N LEU A 103 10.83 2.23 -19.66
CA LEU A 103 9.91 1.23 -19.14
C LEU A 103 8.60 1.22 -19.93
N ASP A 104 8.35 0.12 -20.64
CA ASP A 104 7.04 -0.13 -21.23
C ASP A 104 5.95 -0.37 -20.16
N GLY A 105 4.69 -0.40 -20.57
CA GLY A 105 3.57 -0.58 -19.65
C GLY A 105 3.64 -1.88 -18.84
N ALA A 106 4.15 -2.98 -19.42
CA ALA A 106 4.29 -4.25 -18.72
C ALA A 106 5.43 -4.21 -17.71
N ALA A 107 6.52 -3.51 -18.00
CA ALA A 107 7.62 -3.26 -17.10
C ALA A 107 7.18 -2.41 -15.90
N ARG A 108 6.41 -1.34 -16.14
CA ARG A 108 5.81 -0.55 -15.05
C ARG A 108 4.86 -1.40 -14.20
N GLN A 109 4.04 -2.26 -14.81
CA GLN A 109 3.15 -3.15 -14.07
C GLN A 109 3.91 -4.12 -13.14
N ARG A 110 5.07 -4.63 -13.57
CA ARG A 110 5.94 -5.48 -12.72
C ARG A 110 6.56 -4.73 -11.54
N LEU A 111 6.62 -3.40 -11.62
CA LEU A 111 7.12 -2.50 -10.58
C LEU A 111 6.01 -1.93 -9.70
N ALA A 112 4.77 -2.41 -9.86
CA ALA A 112 3.66 -1.97 -9.03
C ALA A 112 3.92 -2.29 -7.54
N LEU A 113 3.40 -1.42 -6.66
CA LEU A 113 3.44 -1.65 -5.22
C LEU A 113 2.69 -2.94 -4.86
N THR A 114 3.19 -3.65 -3.85
CA THR A 114 2.52 -4.84 -3.33
C THR A 114 1.24 -4.43 -2.61
N PRO A 115 0.06 -4.88 -3.04
CA PRO A 115 -1.19 -4.61 -2.35
C PRO A 115 -1.24 -5.35 -1.00
N VAL A 116 -2.00 -4.80 -0.06
CA VAL A 116 -2.31 -5.41 1.23
C VAL A 116 -3.82 -5.35 1.46
N GLY A 117 -4.35 -6.21 2.32
CA GLY A 117 -5.77 -6.27 2.63
C GLY A 117 -6.23 -4.97 3.29
N LEU A 118 -7.46 -4.57 3.02
CA LEU A 118 -8.06 -3.33 3.51
C LEU A 118 -9.52 -3.60 3.91
N ALA A 119 -9.91 -3.13 5.09
CA ALA A 119 -11.30 -3.11 5.53
C ALA A 119 -11.64 -1.83 6.30
N LEU A 120 -12.93 -1.48 6.28
CA LEU A 120 -13.50 -0.39 7.08
C LEU A 120 -14.56 -0.98 8.01
N ALA A 121 -14.35 -0.90 9.32
CA ALA A 121 -15.28 -1.41 10.33
C ALA A 121 -15.12 -0.66 11.65
N GLY A 122 -16.22 -0.46 12.38
CA GLY A 122 -16.21 0.24 13.66
C GLY A 122 -15.68 1.69 13.59
N GLY A 123 -15.76 2.34 12.43
CA GLY A 123 -15.16 3.66 12.21
C GLY A 123 -13.62 3.65 12.08
N GLN A 124 -13.01 2.48 11.94
CA GLN A 124 -11.56 2.27 11.80
C GLN A 124 -11.18 1.77 10.41
N VAL A 125 -9.93 2.05 10.04
CA VAL A 125 -9.22 1.46 8.91
C VAL A 125 -8.43 0.26 9.42
N TRP A 126 -8.66 -0.89 8.79
CA TRP A 126 -7.96 -2.13 9.09
C TRP A 126 -7.12 -2.57 7.89
N VAL A 127 -5.97 -3.17 8.16
CA VAL A 127 -5.08 -3.73 7.13
C VAL A 127 -4.61 -5.13 7.46
N ASN A 128 -4.30 -5.90 6.42
CA ASN A 128 -3.74 -7.24 6.52
C ASN A 128 -2.59 -7.38 5.52
N ALA A 129 -1.45 -7.95 5.89
CA ALA A 129 -0.34 -8.12 4.95
C ALA A 129 -0.69 -9.00 3.73
N ASP A 130 -1.71 -9.85 3.84
CA ASP A 130 -2.27 -10.58 2.71
C ASP A 130 -3.45 -9.81 2.07
N ALA A 131 -3.31 -9.50 0.79
CA ALA A 131 -4.31 -8.77 0.01
C ALA A 131 -5.62 -9.54 -0.16
N ASP A 132 -5.55 -10.87 -0.08
CA ASP A 132 -6.68 -11.77 -0.30
C ASP A 132 -7.33 -12.21 1.03
N ALA A 133 -6.83 -11.71 2.18
CA ALA A 133 -7.39 -12.03 3.48
C ALA A 133 -8.86 -11.57 3.59
N ILE A 134 -9.72 -12.43 4.11
CA ILE A 134 -11.12 -12.10 4.37
C ILE A 134 -11.21 -11.37 5.71
N PHE A 135 -11.88 -10.22 5.73
CA PHE A 135 -12.22 -9.51 6.97
C PHE A 135 -13.52 -10.05 7.53
N ALA A 136 -13.46 -10.80 8.64
CA ALA A 136 -14.64 -11.37 9.29
C ALA A 136 -15.36 -10.41 10.24
N GLY A 137 -14.83 -9.18 10.41
CA GLY A 137 -15.31 -8.24 11.42
C GLY A 137 -14.78 -8.53 12.82
N ASP A 138 -14.89 -7.52 13.66
CA ASP A 138 -14.81 -7.58 15.11
C ASP A 138 -16.14 -8.19 15.60
N ALA A 139 -16.15 -9.52 15.76
CA ALA A 139 -17.26 -10.25 16.40
C ALA A 139 -17.46 -9.80 17.86
#